data_AF-A0A2A6CSB6-F1
#
_entry.id   AF-A0A2A6CSB6-F1
#
_cell.length_a   1.000
_cell.length_b   1.000
_cell.length_c   1.000
_cell.angle_alpha   90.00
_cell.angle_beta   90.00
_cell.angle_gamma   90.00
#
_symmetry.space_group_name_H-M   'P 1'
#
loop_
_entity.id
_entity.type
_entity.pdbx_description
1 polymer ?
#
loop_
_entity_poly.entity_id
_entity_poly.type
_entity_poly.pdbx_seq_one_letter_code
_entity_poly.pdbx_strand_id
1 'polypeptide(L)'
;MRHLPFCHLSSLLFTSLHSQMEDSSWKIYSHVHHSPIPSPSSLFLSLESSYSSFRMDLNRLPDELIQEIDSFLPFEDSFNLQSAYPRCPSVLSFYDSIQVCDDPNECFIIDSKGRKERRSFTESNFSLVARSLINLKEVTLMVKEANPYAIPSTSLNSSIPFREMSVYSPGGFVSRLVSQLGDSLSRLSSITIHIDVSYETIKNQILCCPQEDLFYALRSFTLSNCKVLIQISFGAMEYTDFDYVARHSLMTGMKETIKIIETTDPRAEVEFVIDPAQGYTDMTIELPNIEYSFSFFYYNPSICDAVESKDDKMESEDEECENIQMTYPLHSFAPPIQS
;
A
#
# COMPACT_ATOMS: atom_id res chain seq x y z
N MET A 1 5.23 14.91 -34.72
CA MET A 1 5.83 13.84 -33.88
C MET A 1 4.97 13.76 -32.64
N ARG A 2 4.35 12.60 -32.42
CA ARG A 2 3.26 12.35 -31.48
C ARG A 2 3.86 12.04 -30.09
N HIS A 3 3.35 12.68 -29.05
CA HIS A 3 3.53 12.22 -27.66
C HIS A 3 2.19 11.65 -27.19
N LEU A 4 2.22 10.40 -26.74
CA LEU A 4 1.13 9.65 -26.11
C LEU A 4 1.09 9.98 -24.60
N PRO A 5 -0.08 9.98 -23.94
CA PRO A 5 -0.18 10.28 -22.52
C PRO A 5 0.18 9.08 -21.63
N PHE A 6 0.86 9.39 -20.53
CA PHE A 6 1.24 8.50 -19.43
C PHE A 6 -0.01 8.17 -18.58
N CYS A 7 -0.82 7.21 -19.03
CA CYS A 7 -1.90 6.63 -18.22
C CYS A 7 -1.85 5.11 -18.35
N HIS A 8 -0.85 4.43 -17.77
CA HIS A 8 -0.81 2.96 -17.78
C HIS A 8 0.00 2.28 -16.67
N LEU A 9 0.54 3.01 -15.68
CA LEU A 9 1.47 2.41 -14.71
C LEU A 9 0.89 2.12 -13.32
N SER A 10 -0.30 2.62 -12.97
CA SER A 10 -0.91 2.34 -11.65
C SER A 10 -1.58 0.97 -11.55
N SER A 11 -2.01 0.34 -12.66
CA SER A 11 -2.66 -0.99 -12.62
C SER A 11 -1.70 -2.17 -12.80
N LEU A 12 -0.44 -1.94 -13.23
CA LEU A 12 0.52 -3.01 -13.51
C LEU A 12 1.21 -3.58 -12.26
N LEU A 13 1.03 -2.98 -11.08
CA LEU A 13 1.55 -3.52 -9.82
C LEU A 13 0.61 -4.56 -9.18
N PHE A 14 -0.59 -4.78 -9.72
CA PHE A 14 -1.63 -5.59 -9.08
C PHE A 14 -1.69 -7.08 -9.50
N THR A 15 -0.92 -7.52 -10.51
CA THR A 15 -1.06 -8.90 -11.05
C THR A 15 0.16 -9.83 -10.91
N SER A 16 1.24 -9.43 -10.23
CA SER A 16 2.46 -10.26 -10.14
C SER A 16 2.61 -11.12 -8.87
N LEU A 17 1.62 -11.14 -7.95
CA LEU A 17 1.76 -11.88 -6.67
C LEU A 17 0.69 -12.94 -6.37
N HIS A 18 -0.17 -13.28 -7.34
CA HIS A 18 -1.21 -14.31 -7.13
C HIS A 18 -1.27 -15.46 -8.15
N SER A 19 -0.36 -15.53 -9.13
CA SER A 19 -0.37 -16.57 -10.18
C SER A 19 0.84 -17.52 -10.14
N GLN A 20 1.30 -17.91 -8.95
CA GLN A 20 2.25 -19.03 -8.79
C GLN A 20 1.96 -19.89 -7.57
N MET A 21 0.75 -20.44 -7.44
CA MET A 21 0.51 -21.59 -6.56
C MET A 21 -0.76 -22.36 -6.95
N GLU A 22 -0.95 -22.71 -8.22
CA GLU A 22 -1.97 -23.70 -8.56
C GLU A 22 -1.69 -24.39 -9.91
N ASP A 23 -0.62 -25.19 -9.96
CA ASP A 23 -0.63 -26.32 -10.91
C ASP A 23 0.39 -27.41 -10.54
N SER A 24 -0.10 -28.50 -9.97
CA SER A 24 0.50 -29.83 -10.13
C SER A 24 -0.47 -30.90 -9.63
N SER A 25 -1.42 -31.22 -10.50
CA SER A 25 -2.26 -32.41 -10.37
C SER A 25 -1.45 -33.67 -10.71
N TRP A 26 -1.17 -34.52 -9.71
CA TRP A 26 -0.72 -35.90 -9.94
C TRP A 26 -1.78 -36.88 -9.45
N LYS A 27 -2.51 -37.48 -10.40
CA LYS A 27 -3.27 -38.72 -10.20
C LYS A 27 -2.31 -39.90 -10.27
N ILE A 28 -2.23 -40.71 -9.21
CA ILE A 28 -1.74 -42.10 -9.30
C ILE A 28 -2.73 -43.04 -8.61
N TYR A 29 -3.03 -44.11 -9.34
CA TYR A 29 -3.88 -45.25 -9.01
C TYR A 29 -3.48 -45.95 -7.69
N SER A 30 -4.50 -46.35 -6.96
CA SER A 30 -4.47 -47.31 -5.86
C SER A 30 -4.20 -48.74 -6.36
N HIS A 31 -3.31 -49.49 -5.68
CA HIS A 31 -3.63 -50.80 -5.08
C HIS A 31 -2.41 -51.46 -4.38
N VAL A 32 -2.61 -51.81 -3.10
CA VAL A 32 -2.12 -53.04 -2.39
C VAL A 32 -0.63 -53.02 -1.95
N HIS A 33 -0.16 -53.31 -0.72
CA HIS A 33 -0.63 -54.07 0.44
C HIS A 33 -0.02 -53.52 1.76
N HIS A 34 -0.59 -53.94 2.89
CA HIS A 34 -0.46 -53.45 4.27
C HIS A 34 0.93 -53.46 4.94
N SER A 35 1.24 -52.36 5.62
CA SER A 35 1.88 -52.31 6.95
C SER A 35 1.53 -50.97 7.63
N PRO A 36 1.31 -50.91 8.96
CA PRO A 36 0.82 -49.69 9.60
C PRO A 36 1.92 -48.61 9.62
N ILE A 37 1.61 -47.46 9.03
CA ILE A 37 2.43 -46.24 9.10
C ILE A 37 2.24 -45.64 10.51
N PRO A 38 3.31 -45.36 11.27
CA PRO A 38 3.19 -44.67 12.56
C PRO A 38 2.71 -43.23 12.34
N SER A 39 1.79 -42.77 13.17
CA SER A 39 1.32 -41.38 13.20
C SER A 39 2.49 -40.39 13.37
N PRO A 40 2.41 -39.15 12.83
CA PRO A 40 3.46 -38.12 12.95
C PRO A 40 3.89 -37.81 14.40
N SER A 41 3.02 -38.11 15.37
CA SER A 41 3.26 -37.95 16.80
C SER A 41 4.30 -38.93 17.38
N SER A 42 4.65 -40.02 16.71
CA SER A 42 5.65 -40.99 17.21
C SER A 42 7.07 -40.74 16.70
N LEU A 43 7.26 -39.90 15.67
CA LEU A 43 8.60 -39.49 15.22
C LEU A 43 9.14 -38.30 16.02
N PHE A 44 8.25 -37.52 16.67
CA PHE A 44 8.64 -36.43 17.57
C PHE A 44 9.08 -36.91 18.96
N LEU A 45 8.62 -38.07 19.42
CA LEU A 45 8.92 -38.57 20.77
C LEU A 45 10.10 -39.56 20.85
N SER A 46 10.66 -40.00 19.71
CA SER A 46 11.86 -40.87 19.70
C SER A 46 13.18 -40.13 19.49
N LEU A 47 13.15 -38.80 19.26
CA LEU A 47 14.36 -37.96 19.19
C LEU A 47 14.67 -37.21 20.50
N GLU A 48 13.81 -37.30 21.52
CA GLU A 48 13.98 -36.55 22.78
C GLU A 48 14.86 -37.27 23.83
N SER A 49 15.37 -38.48 23.56
CA SER A 49 16.19 -39.21 24.56
C SER A 49 17.70 -39.22 24.33
N SER A 50 18.21 -38.58 23.26
CA SER A 50 19.65 -38.60 22.93
C SER A 50 20.32 -37.23 22.72
N TYR A 51 19.59 -36.11 22.86
CA TYR A 51 20.12 -34.76 22.69
C TYR A 51 20.18 -33.95 24.01
N SER A 52 20.51 -34.60 25.13
CA SER A 52 21.01 -33.86 26.28
C SER A 52 22.48 -33.50 26.04
N SER A 53 22.75 -32.22 25.76
CA SER A 53 24.07 -31.58 25.67
C SER A 53 24.70 -31.42 24.28
N PHE A 54 23.99 -30.74 23.38
CA PHE A 54 24.64 -29.77 22.47
C PHE A 54 23.95 -28.42 22.61
N ARG A 55 24.09 -27.78 23.79
CA ARG A 55 23.91 -26.32 23.85
C ARG A 55 25.11 -25.72 23.13
N MET A 56 24.92 -25.30 21.88
CA MET A 56 25.94 -24.50 21.21
C MET A 56 26.09 -23.21 22.01
N ASP A 57 27.28 -23.01 22.57
CA ASP A 57 27.67 -21.73 23.13
C ASP A 57 27.94 -20.79 21.97
N LEU A 58 26.96 -19.93 21.63
CA LEU A 58 27.07 -18.96 20.54
C LEU A 58 28.33 -18.07 20.68
N ASN A 59 28.88 -17.92 21.90
CA ASN A 59 30.15 -17.20 22.13
C ASN A 59 31.38 -17.88 21.50
N ARG A 60 31.24 -19.13 21.03
CA ARG A 60 32.30 -19.89 20.37
C ARG A 60 32.17 -19.89 18.84
N LEU A 61 31.07 -19.36 18.30
CA LEU A 61 30.92 -19.22 16.86
C LEU A 61 31.77 -18.03 16.36
N PRO A 62 32.43 -18.16 15.20
CA PRO A 62 33.00 -17.02 14.49
C PRO A 62 31.94 -15.96 14.18
N ASP A 63 32.33 -14.70 14.16
CA ASP A 63 31.44 -13.56 13.92
C ASP A 63 30.73 -13.67 12.56
N GLU A 64 31.38 -14.28 11.57
CA GLU A 64 30.82 -14.50 10.23
C GLU A 64 29.60 -15.44 10.27
N LEU A 65 29.64 -16.49 11.09
CA LEU A 65 28.51 -17.41 11.24
C LEU A 65 27.37 -16.77 12.02
N ILE A 66 27.67 -15.91 12.99
CA ILE A 66 26.65 -15.17 13.74
C ILE A 66 25.94 -14.18 12.81
N GLN A 67 26.70 -13.48 11.94
CA GLN A 67 26.12 -12.59 10.93
C GLN A 67 25.27 -13.33 9.91
N GLU A 68 25.70 -14.53 9.49
CA GLU A 68 24.92 -15.38 8.60
C GLU A 68 23.61 -15.80 9.25
N ILE A 69 23.64 -16.25 10.52
CA ILE A 69 22.43 -16.57 11.28
C ILE A 69 21.51 -15.35 11.38
N ASP A 70 22.06 -14.19 11.76
CA ASP A 70 21.31 -12.95 11.88
C ASP A 70 20.65 -12.53 10.54
N SER A 71 21.26 -12.88 9.41
CA SER A 71 20.72 -12.58 8.07
C SER A 71 19.35 -13.18 7.77
N PHE A 72 19.02 -14.30 8.42
CA PHE A 72 17.76 -15.00 8.25
C PHE A 72 16.71 -14.66 9.32
N LEU A 73 17.06 -13.82 10.31
CA LEU A 73 16.16 -13.49 11.40
C LEU A 73 15.25 -12.30 11.05
N PRO A 74 13.99 -12.30 11.50
CA PRO A 74 13.18 -11.09 11.53
C PRO A 74 13.83 -10.04 12.44
N PHE A 75 13.37 -8.79 12.32
CA PHE A 75 13.96 -7.68 13.08
C PHE A 75 13.98 -7.93 14.59
N GLU A 76 12.89 -8.42 15.17
CA GLU A 76 12.76 -8.63 16.61
C GLU A 76 13.80 -9.63 17.13
N ASP A 77 13.97 -10.74 16.42
CA ASP A 77 14.92 -11.79 16.80
C ASP A 77 16.37 -11.32 16.58
N SER A 78 16.64 -10.59 15.50
CA SER A 78 17.93 -9.95 15.26
C SER A 78 18.28 -8.93 16.35
N PHE A 79 17.32 -8.11 16.76
CA PHE A 79 17.48 -7.12 17.82
C PHE A 79 17.76 -7.79 19.18
N ASN A 80 17.05 -8.87 19.49
CA ASN A 80 17.27 -9.66 20.68
C ASN A 80 18.64 -10.37 20.65
N LEU A 81 19.04 -10.93 19.50
CA LEU A 81 20.34 -11.56 19.31
C LEU A 81 21.49 -10.56 19.52
N GLN A 82 21.41 -9.36 18.93
CA GLN A 82 22.41 -8.30 19.09
C GLN A 82 22.50 -7.82 20.54
N SER A 83 21.36 -7.76 21.25
CA SER A 83 21.32 -7.42 22.68
C SER A 83 21.97 -8.49 23.57
N ALA A 84 21.78 -9.77 23.22
CA ALA A 84 22.40 -10.89 23.92
C ALA A 84 23.89 -11.08 23.55
N TYR A 85 24.30 -10.67 22.36
CA TYR A 85 25.65 -10.82 21.82
C TYR A 85 26.20 -9.49 21.26
N PRO A 86 26.72 -8.59 22.13
CA PRO A 86 27.18 -7.26 21.73
C PRO A 86 28.39 -7.25 20.77
N ARG A 87 29.04 -8.40 20.58
CA ARG A 87 30.12 -8.58 19.60
C ARG A 87 29.62 -8.63 18.16
N CYS A 88 28.35 -8.95 17.94
CA CYS A 88 27.77 -9.03 16.61
C CYS A 88 27.68 -7.62 15.99
N PRO A 89 28.38 -7.35 14.87
CA PRO A 89 28.22 -6.08 14.17
C PRO A 89 26.77 -5.92 13.72
N SER A 90 26.20 -4.73 13.93
CA SER A 90 24.82 -4.48 13.54
C SER A 90 24.70 -4.40 12.02
N VAL A 91 24.15 -5.46 11.43
CA VAL A 91 23.81 -5.50 10.00
C VAL A 91 22.59 -4.63 9.68
N LEU A 92 21.93 -4.05 10.69
CA LEU A 92 20.86 -3.08 10.51
C LEU A 92 21.35 -1.81 9.79
N SER A 93 22.66 -1.53 9.82
CA SER A 93 23.28 -0.43 9.09
C SER A 93 23.14 -0.54 7.56
N PHE A 94 22.81 -1.71 7.00
CA PHE A 94 22.57 -1.85 5.57
C PHE A 94 21.20 -1.35 5.13
N TYR A 95 20.22 -1.34 6.03
CA TYR A 95 18.83 -1.01 5.73
C TYR A 95 18.59 0.49 5.83
N ASP A 96 17.91 1.06 4.84
CA ASP A 96 17.67 2.50 4.70
C ASP A 96 16.20 2.85 4.41
N SER A 97 15.34 1.85 4.24
CA SER A 97 13.91 2.02 3.99
C SER A 97 13.06 1.13 4.91
N ILE A 98 11.90 1.64 5.32
CA ILE A 98 10.89 0.89 6.09
C ILE A 98 9.58 0.91 5.31
N GLN A 99 8.98 -0.26 5.14
CA GLN A 99 7.60 -0.42 4.71
C GLN A 99 6.75 -0.87 5.91
N VAL A 100 5.70 -0.11 6.21
CA VAL A 100 4.67 -0.48 7.17
C VAL A 100 3.38 -0.75 6.40
N CYS A 101 2.75 -1.88 6.70
CA CYS A 101 1.44 -2.24 6.17
C CYS A 101 0.43 -2.45 7.30
N ASP A 102 -0.85 -2.38 6.97
CA ASP A 102 -1.95 -2.81 7.83
C ASP A 102 -2.00 -4.34 8.03
N ASP A 103 -1.50 -5.12 7.07
CA ASP A 103 -1.17 -6.53 7.28
C ASP A 103 0.16 -6.65 8.04
N PRO A 104 0.16 -7.24 9.25
CA PRO A 104 1.39 -7.41 10.04
C PRO A 104 2.43 -8.31 9.37
N ASN A 105 2.04 -9.14 8.39
CA ASN A 105 2.96 -9.99 7.63
C ASN A 105 3.67 -9.22 6.48
N GLU A 106 3.22 -8.01 6.17
CA GLU A 106 3.74 -7.20 5.07
C GLU A 106 4.59 -6.00 5.55
N CYS A 107 5.01 -5.99 6.81
CA CYS A 107 5.91 -4.98 7.36
C CYS A 107 7.38 -5.39 7.19
N PHE A 108 8.18 -4.57 6.51
CA PHE A 108 9.58 -4.90 6.16
C PHE A 108 10.58 -3.75 6.35
N ILE A 109 11.81 -4.09 6.73
CA ILE A 109 12.97 -3.24 6.50
C ILE A 109 13.66 -3.64 5.19
N ILE A 110 14.10 -2.65 4.42
CA ILE A 110 14.60 -2.81 3.05
C ILE A 110 15.96 -2.12 2.91
N ASP A 111 16.91 -2.79 2.26
CA ASP A 111 18.12 -2.16 1.71
C ASP A 111 17.78 -1.75 0.27
N SER A 112 17.60 -0.46 0.03
CA SER A 112 17.25 0.09 -1.30
C SER A 112 18.25 -0.29 -2.39
N LYS A 113 19.48 -0.66 -2.01
CA LYS A 113 20.53 -1.11 -2.92
C LYS A 113 20.50 -2.60 -3.24
N GLY A 114 19.61 -3.36 -2.62
CA GLY A 114 19.42 -4.79 -2.86
C GLY A 114 20.61 -5.67 -2.44
N ARG A 115 21.45 -5.24 -1.50
CA ARG A 115 22.62 -6.03 -1.05
C ARG A 115 22.24 -7.03 0.05
N LYS A 116 21.11 -6.80 0.72
CA LYS A 116 20.56 -7.65 1.78
C LYS A 116 19.09 -7.94 1.49
N GLU A 117 18.65 -9.15 1.83
CA GLU A 117 17.23 -9.49 1.78
C GLU A 117 16.44 -8.64 2.77
N ARG A 118 15.19 -8.34 2.39
CA ARG A 118 14.24 -7.65 3.27
C ARG A 118 13.98 -8.50 4.52
N ARG A 119 13.77 -7.85 5.66
CA ARG A 119 13.43 -8.55 6.92
C ARG A 119 12.09 -8.08 7.42
N SER A 120 11.28 -9.02 7.88
CA SER A 120 9.99 -8.69 8.47
C SER A 120 10.15 -8.11 9.87
N PHE A 121 9.16 -7.31 10.28
CA PHE A 121 9.00 -6.83 11.65
C PHE A 121 7.50 -6.70 11.97
N THR A 122 7.16 -6.60 13.25
CA THR A 122 5.77 -6.35 13.68
C THR A 122 5.46 -4.86 13.74
N GLU A 123 4.29 -4.44 13.24
CA GLU A 123 3.86 -3.03 13.21
C GLU A 123 4.00 -2.32 14.57
N SER A 124 3.67 -3.01 15.67
CA SER A 124 3.81 -2.48 17.03
C SER A 124 5.24 -2.05 17.40
N ASN A 125 6.25 -2.62 16.73
CA ASN A 125 7.66 -2.29 16.92
C ASN A 125 8.17 -1.22 15.95
N PHE A 126 7.33 -0.63 15.10
CA PHE A 126 7.74 0.38 14.11
C PHE A 126 8.62 1.50 14.72
N SER A 127 8.21 2.08 15.85
CA SER A 127 9.00 3.11 16.53
C SER A 127 10.38 2.62 17.00
N LEU A 128 10.51 1.35 17.36
CA LEU A 128 11.81 0.75 17.71
C LEU A 128 12.65 0.54 16.46
N VAL A 129 12.08 -0.02 15.39
CA VAL A 129 12.74 -0.22 14.10
C VAL A 129 13.29 1.09 13.55
N ALA A 130 12.45 2.13 13.48
CA ALA A 130 12.85 3.43 12.97
C ALA A 130 14.01 4.08 13.74
N ARG A 131 14.15 3.78 15.05
CA ARG A 131 15.27 4.25 15.87
C ARG A 131 16.54 3.42 15.67
N SER A 132 16.39 2.12 15.44
CA SER A 132 17.52 1.21 15.21
C SER A 132 18.18 1.39 13.84
N LEU A 133 17.44 1.87 12.83
CA LEU A 133 17.99 2.13 11.50
C LEU A 133 18.67 3.51 11.43
N ILE A 134 19.99 3.51 11.62
CA ILE A 134 20.81 4.74 11.60
C ILE A 134 20.89 5.42 10.22
N ASN A 135 20.72 4.63 9.15
CA ASN A 135 20.78 5.08 7.76
C ASN A 135 19.39 5.25 7.15
N LEU A 136 18.32 5.26 7.97
CA LEU A 136 16.95 5.42 7.52
C LEU A 136 16.77 6.71 6.71
N LYS A 137 16.22 6.57 5.50
CA LYS A 137 15.96 7.64 4.54
C LYS A 137 14.52 7.65 4.04
N GLU A 138 13.90 6.49 3.95
CA GLU A 138 12.60 6.35 3.31
C GLU A 138 11.64 5.58 4.22
N VAL A 139 10.40 6.03 4.26
CA VAL A 139 9.32 5.35 4.98
C VAL A 139 8.09 5.30 4.10
N THR A 140 7.58 4.10 3.87
CA THR A 140 6.36 3.85 3.13
C THR A 140 5.31 3.25 4.05
N LEU A 141 4.12 3.85 4.09
CA LEU A 141 2.95 3.32 4.77
C LEU A 141 1.91 2.91 3.73
N MET A 142 1.42 1.68 3.82
CA MET A 142 0.33 1.16 2.98
C MET A 142 -0.80 0.66 3.85
N VAL A 143 -2.03 1.09 3.57
CA VAL A 143 -3.23 0.59 4.26
C VAL A 143 -4.25 0.26 3.18
N LYS A 144 -4.58 -1.01 2.98
CA LYS A 144 -5.40 -1.48 1.85
C LYS A 144 -6.91 -1.42 2.14
N GLU A 145 -7.28 -1.57 3.42
CA GLU A 145 -8.70 -1.60 3.83
C GLU A 145 -8.94 -0.64 5.00
N ALA A 146 -8.62 0.64 4.81
CA ALA A 146 -8.85 1.64 5.84
C ALA A 146 -10.34 1.80 6.14
N ASN A 147 -10.71 1.81 7.42
CA ASN A 147 -12.08 2.07 7.83
C ASN A 147 -12.33 3.59 7.97
N PRO A 148 -13.09 4.22 7.06
CA PRO A 148 -13.33 5.66 7.08
C PRO A 148 -14.16 6.10 8.30
N TYR A 149 -14.90 5.19 8.93
CA TYR A 149 -15.74 5.44 10.09
C TYR A 149 -15.13 4.95 11.41
N ALA A 150 -13.85 4.56 11.39
CA ALA A 150 -13.14 4.22 12.61
C ALA A 150 -13.23 5.41 13.59
N ILE A 151 -13.77 5.15 14.78
CA ILE A 151 -13.88 6.18 15.80
C ILE A 151 -12.47 6.42 16.34
N PRO A 152 -11.92 7.64 16.21
CA PRO A 152 -10.61 7.93 16.76
C PRO A 152 -10.68 7.69 18.26
N SER A 153 -9.91 6.71 18.74
CA SER A 153 -9.68 6.56 20.17
C SER A 153 -9.14 7.89 20.67
N THR A 154 -9.81 8.46 21.68
CA THR A 154 -9.41 9.74 22.30
C THR A 154 -8.03 9.69 22.94
N SER A 155 -7.41 8.51 23.01
CA SER A 155 -6.01 8.40 23.37
C SER A 155 -5.12 8.57 22.12
N LEU A 156 -4.39 9.69 22.06
CA LEU A 156 -3.19 9.89 21.23
C LEU A 156 -2.04 8.95 21.64
N ASN A 157 -2.35 7.75 22.14
CA ASN A 157 -1.37 6.78 22.56
C ASN A 157 -0.78 6.14 21.31
N SER A 158 0.55 5.96 21.33
CA SER A 158 1.35 5.38 20.26
C SER A 158 1.04 3.90 19.93
N SER A 159 -0.03 3.35 20.49
CA SER A 159 -0.40 1.94 20.45
C SER A 159 -1.56 1.63 19.49
N ILE A 160 -2.24 2.62 18.92
CA ILE A 160 -3.32 2.37 17.95
C ILE A 160 -2.68 1.92 16.63
N PRO A 161 -3.01 0.72 16.12
CA PRO A 161 -2.55 0.25 14.81
C PRO A 161 -3.06 1.15 13.67
N PHE A 162 -2.31 1.25 12.57
CA PHE A 162 -2.68 2.06 11.42
C PHE A 162 -4.03 1.62 10.82
N ARG A 163 -4.32 0.31 10.79
CA ARG A 163 -5.60 -0.23 10.29
C ARG A 163 -6.83 0.27 11.06
N GLU A 164 -6.64 0.71 12.31
CA GLU A 164 -7.71 1.20 13.18
C GLU A 164 -7.91 2.73 13.05
N MET A 165 -7.12 3.39 12.18
CA MET A 165 -7.27 4.80 11.88
C MET A 165 -8.27 5.06 10.76
N SER A 166 -8.97 6.18 10.86
CA SER A 166 -9.76 6.74 9.76
C SER A 166 -8.93 7.77 8.98
N VAL A 167 -9.18 7.87 7.68
CA VAL A 167 -8.71 8.96 6.79
C VAL A 167 -9.19 10.35 7.23
N TYR A 168 -10.17 10.41 8.14
CA TYR A 168 -10.68 11.65 8.74
C TYR A 168 -10.17 11.88 10.17
N SER A 169 -9.23 11.05 10.64
CA SER A 169 -8.62 11.25 11.97
C SER A 169 -7.85 12.58 11.99
N PRO A 170 -7.87 13.36 13.08
CA PRO A 170 -7.13 14.62 13.17
C PRO A 170 -5.65 14.47 12.83
N GLY A 171 -5.18 15.19 11.81
CA GLY A 171 -3.82 15.13 11.28
C GLY A 171 -3.49 13.90 10.43
N GLY A 172 -4.45 13.00 10.22
CA GLY A 172 -4.35 11.85 9.34
C GLY A 172 -3.30 10.82 9.72
N PHE A 173 -2.99 9.94 8.77
CA PHE A 173 -1.93 8.94 8.87
C PHE A 173 -0.53 9.59 8.94
N VAL A 174 -0.33 10.73 8.26
CA VAL A 174 0.94 11.49 8.31
C VAL A 174 1.30 11.87 9.74
N SER A 175 0.36 12.46 10.49
CA SER A 175 0.60 12.88 11.88
C SER A 175 0.99 11.70 12.77
N ARG A 176 0.28 10.58 12.62
CA ARG A 176 0.58 9.34 13.35
C ARG A 176 1.98 8.83 13.04
N LEU A 177 2.31 8.71 11.75
CA LEU A 177 3.59 8.20 11.31
C LEU A 177 4.73 9.08 11.85
N VAL A 178 4.59 10.40 11.73
CA VAL A 178 5.54 11.38 12.26
C VAL A 178 5.71 11.25 13.77
N SER A 179 4.63 11.04 14.53
CA SER A 179 4.70 10.86 15.99
C SER A 179 5.52 9.63 16.40
N GLN A 180 5.52 8.57 15.58
CA GLN A 180 6.24 7.33 15.85
C GLN A 180 7.70 7.37 15.41
N LEU A 181 8.01 8.18 14.39
CA LEU A 181 9.37 8.37 13.90
C LEU A 181 10.23 9.14 14.90
N GLY A 182 9.66 10.11 15.62
CA GLY A 182 10.40 10.95 16.58
C GLY A 182 11.63 11.58 15.95
N ASP A 183 12.80 11.43 16.59
CA ASP A 183 14.06 12.00 16.12
C ASP A 183 14.53 11.44 14.76
N SER A 184 14.05 10.26 14.36
CA SER A 184 14.38 9.64 13.08
C SER A 184 13.85 10.43 11.88
N LEU A 185 12.82 11.27 12.07
CA LEU A 185 12.26 12.14 11.02
C LEU A 185 13.32 13.03 10.36
N SER A 186 14.29 13.52 11.15
CA SER A 186 15.34 14.42 10.68
C SER A 186 16.28 13.80 9.63
N ARG A 187 16.29 12.46 9.52
CA ARG A 187 17.13 11.71 8.57
C ARG A 187 16.41 11.36 7.27
N LEU A 188 15.08 11.52 7.22
CA LEU A 188 14.28 11.10 6.07
C LEU A 188 14.45 12.04 4.88
N SER A 189 14.63 11.44 3.71
CA SER A 189 14.50 12.10 2.40
C SER A 189 13.10 11.96 1.82
N SER A 190 12.36 10.91 2.18
CA SER A 190 11.00 10.70 1.69
C SER A 190 10.08 9.99 2.68
N ILE A 191 8.80 10.34 2.60
CA ILE A 191 7.66 9.65 3.21
C ILE A 191 6.64 9.39 2.10
N THR A 192 6.18 8.15 2.00
CA THR A 192 5.15 7.76 1.05
C THR A 192 3.99 7.11 1.80
N ILE A 193 2.77 7.51 1.49
CA ILE A 193 1.55 7.00 2.14
C ILE A 193 0.56 6.60 1.05
N HIS A 194 0.10 5.35 1.09
CA HIS A 194 -0.95 4.82 0.24
C HIS A 194 -2.10 4.30 1.12
N ILE A 195 -3.27 4.91 1.00
CA ILE A 195 -4.46 4.50 1.76
C ILE A 195 -5.58 4.18 0.78
N ASP A 196 -6.03 2.93 0.79
CA ASP A 196 -7.18 2.48 0.02
C ASP A 196 -8.36 2.24 0.95
N VAL A 197 -9.52 2.73 0.54
CA VAL A 197 -10.79 2.53 1.22
C VAL A 197 -11.74 1.85 0.25
N SER A 198 -12.16 0.64 0.60
CA SER A 198 -13.07 -0.15 -0.22
C SER A 198 -14.50 -0.09 0.31
N TYR A 199 -15.44 0.20 -0.58
CA TYR A 199 -16.88 0.15 -0.34
C TYR A 199 -17.52 -0.89 -1.24
N GLU A 200 -18.45 -1.67 -0.70
CA GLU A 200 -19.35 -2.47 -1.55
C GLU A 200 -20.28 -1.53 -2.35
N THR A 201 -20.90 -0.57 -1.65
CA THR A 201 -21.73 0.47 -2.22
C THR A 201 -21.61 1.78 -1.43
N ILE A 202 -21.82 2.92 -2.10
CA ILE A 202 -21.78 4.24 -1.48
C ILE A 202 -23.16 4.88 -1.29
N LYS A 203 -24.24 4.15 -1.62
CA LYS A 203 -25.63 4.64 -1.63
C LYS A 203 -26.09 5.36 -0.35
N ASN A 204 -25.56 4.99 0.81
CA ASN A 204 -25.91 5.59 2.11
C ASN A 204 -24.69 6.16 2.84
N GLN A 205 -23.58 6.35 2.13
CA GLN A 205 -22.34 6.84 2.72
C GLN A 205 -22.28 8.36 2.59
N ILE A 206 -21.88 9.02 3.67
CA ILE A 206 -21.48 10.42 3.61
C ILE A 206 -19.98 10.42 3.33
N LEU A 207 -19.64 10.73 2.09
CA LEU A 207 -18.25 10.82 1.64
C LEU A 207 -17.83 12.28 1.59
N CYS A 208 -16.79 12.60 2.33
CA CYS A 208 -16.08 13.87 2.26
C CYS A 208 -14.71 13.65 1.64
N CYS A 209 -14.17 14.67 0.96
CA CYS A 209 -12.77 14.66 0.57
C CYS A 209 -11.90 14.53 1.82
N PRO A 210 -11.02 13.52 1.93
CA PRO A 210 -10.04 13.48 3.01
C PRO A 210 -9.09 14.68 2.84
N GLN A 211 -8.80 15.36 3.95
CA GLN A 211 -8.04 16.61 3.95
C GLN A 211 -6.99 16.66 5.07
N GLU A 212 -7.12 15.80 6.09
CA GLU A 212 -6.31 15.85 7.30
C GLU A 212 -4.83 15.60 7.00
N ASP A 213 -4.51 14.59 6.18
CA ASP A 213 -3.15 14.29 5.74
C ASP A 213 -2.54 15.45 4.92
N LEU A 214 -3.30 16.02 3.98
CA LEU A 214 -2.88 17.17 3.16
C LEU A 214 -2.53 18.38 4.03
N PHE A 215 -3.44 18.80 4.90
CA PHE A 215 -3.23 20.00 5.72
C PHE A 215 -2.14 19.80 6.77
N TYR A 216 -2.02 18.59 7.32
CA TYR A 216 -0.89 18.28 8.19
C TYR A 216 0.43 18.32 7.44
N ALA A 217 0.48 17.74 6.23
CA ALA A 217 1.68 17.75 5.39
C ALA A 217 2.11 19.18 5.04
N LEU A 218 1.17 20.03 4.61
CA LEU A 218 1.42 21.45 4.33
C LEU A 218 1.99 22.18 5.55
N ARG A 219 1.46 21.92 6.75
CA ARG A 219 1.96 22.57 7.96
C ARG A 219 3.37 22.10 8.35
N SER A 220 3.66 20.80 8.17
CA SER A 220 4.84 20.16 8.75
C SER A 220 6.02 20.06 7.76
N PHE A 221 5.77 19.99 6.46
CA PHE A 221 6.78 19.60 5.46
C PHE A 221 7.06 20.63 4.36
N THR A 222 6.27 21.70 4.25
CA THR A 222 6.44 22.74 3.20
C THR A 222 7.85 23.34 3.17
N LEU A 223 8.52 23.45 4.33
CA LEU A 223 9.89 23.97 4.45
C LEU A 223 10.93 22.90 4.74
N SER A 224 10.54 21.62 4.71
CA SER A 224 11.44 20.50 4.97
C SER A 224 12.16 20.06 3.69
N ASN A 225 13.26 19.31 3.82
CA ASN A 225 13.92 18.64 2.70
C ASN A 225 13.36 17.23 2.45
N CYS A 226 12.34 16.82 3.20
CA CYS A 226 11.71 15.52 3.09
C CYS A 226 10.56 15.63 2.09
N LYS A 227 10.58 14.79 1.05
CA LYS A 227 9.47 14.68 0.09
C LYS A 227 8.35 13.85 0.68
N VAL A 228 7.12 14.32 0.60
CA VAL A 228 5.95 13.62 1.12
C VAL A 228 5.00 13.35 -0.04
N LEU A 229 4.79 12.06 -0.35
CA LEU A 229 3.81 11.59 -1.31
C LEU A 229 2.65 10.95 -0.57
N ILE A 230 1.44 11.44 -0.79
CA ILE A 230 0.22 10.92 -0.16
C ILE A 230 -0.76 10.58 -1.27
N GLN A 231 -1.17 9.32 -1.32
CA GLN A 231 -2.20 8.84 -2.22
C GLN A 231 -3.31 8.22 -1.39
N ILE A 232 -4.53 8.77 -1.50
CA ILE A 232 -5.72 8.22 -0.88
C ILE A 232 -6.69 7.83 -2.00
N SER A 233 -7.21 6.62 -1.96
CA SER A 233 -8.12 6.11 -2.99
C SER A 233 -9.38 5.54 -2.35
N PHE A 234 -10.55 5.93 -2.87
CA PHE A 234 -11.83 5.37 -2.49
C PHE A 234 -12.36 4.53 -3.66
N GLY A 235 -12.43 3.22 -3.47
CA GLY A 235 -12.99 2.27 -4.44
C GLY A 235 -14.40 1.84 -4.05
N ALA A 236 -15.33 1.82 -5.02
CA ALA A 236 -16.68 1.27 -4.82
C ALA A 236 -16.95 0.11 -5.80
N MET A 237 -17.43 -1.03 -5.31
CA MET A 237 -17.67 -2.20 -6.16
C MET A 237 -18.88 -2.03 -7.09
N GLU A 238 -19.95 -1.41 -6.60
CA GLU A 238 -21.21 -1.26 -7.35
C GLU A 238 -21.54 0.20 -7.65
N TYR A 239 -21.89 0.48 -8.91
CA TYR A 239 -22.49 1.75 -9.33
C TYR A 239 -24.01 1.73 -9.18
N THR A 240 -24.56 2.71 -8.46
CA THR A 240 -26.02 2.91 -8.40
C THR A 240 -26.44 4.36 -8.65
N ASP A 241 -27.64 4.57 -9.19
CA ASP A 241 -28.18 5.93 -9.40
C ASP A 241 -28.38 6.71 -8.08
N PHE A 242 -28.50 6.00 -6.95
CA PHE A 242 -28.62 6.61 -5.64
C PHE A 242 -27.29 7.18 -5.11
N ASP A 243 -26.16 6.82 -5.74
CA ASP A 243 -24.84 7.29 -5.36
C ASP A 243 -24.62 8.77 -5.70
N TYR A 244 -25.53 9.38 -6.46
CA TYR A 244 -25.43 10.78 -6.89
C TYR A 244 -25.11 11.73 -5.73
N VAL A 245 -25.78 11.56 -4.58
CA VAL A 245 -25.58 12.44 -3.41
C VAL A 245 -24.17 12.30 -2.84
N ALA A 246 -23.70 11.05 -2.65
CA ALA A 246 -22.38 10.76 -2.13
C ALA A 246 -21.27 11.27 -3.07
N ARG A 247 -21.40 11.01 -4.38
CA ARG A 247 -20.48 11.52 -5.40
C ARG A 247 -20.45 13.04 -5.46
N HIS A 248 -21.63 13.68 -5.44
CA HIS A 248 -21.73 15.12 -5.47
C HIS A 248 -21.08 15.78 -4.25
N SER A 249 -21.29 15.20 -3.05
CA SER A 249 -20.64 15.62 -1.81
C SER A 249 -19.12 15.52 -1.92
N LEU A 250 -18.61 14.37 -2.37
CA LEU A 250 -17.19 14.12 -2.55
C LEU A 250 -16.55 15.14 -3.51
N MET A 251 -17.12 15.29 -4.72
CA MET A 251 -16.61 16.20 -5.74
C MET A 251 -16.68 17.67 -5.30
N THR A 252 -17.71 18.04 -4.53
CA THR A 252 -17.81 19.39 -3.94
C THR A 252 -16.68 19.60 -2.95
N GLY A 253 -16.43 18.64 -2.07
CA GLY A 253 -15.30 18.67 -1.15
C GLY A 253 -13.94 18.79 -1.84
N MET A 254 -13.72 18.05 -2.94
CA MET A 254 -12.49 18.16 -3.76
C MET A 254 -12.33 19.58 -4.30
N LYS A 255 -13.36 20.15 -4.92
CA LYS A 255 -13.33 21.52 -5.46
C LYS A 255 -13.09 22.57 -4.38
N GLU A 256 -13.66 22.38 -3.19
CA GLU A 256 -13.42 23.26 -2.05
C GLU A 256 -11.97 23.17 -1.56
N THR A 257 -11.41 21.96 -1.46
CA THR A 257 -9.99 21.75 -1.13
C THR A 257 -9.10 22.49 -2.12
N ILE A 258 -9.31 22.29 -3.42
CA ILE A 258 -8.55 22.96 -4.48
C ILE A 258 -8.59 24.47 -4.29
N LYS A 259 -9.79 25.03 -4.14
CA LYS A 259 -9.97 26.47 -3.98
C LYS A 259 -9.23 27.00 -2.75
N ILE A 260 -9.25 26.25 -1.64
CA ILE A 260 -8.49 26.62 -0.43
C ILE A 260 -7.00 26.64 -0.74
N ILE A 261 -6.47 25.60 -1.40
CA ILE A 261 -5.04 25.51 -1.73
C ILE A 261 -4.62 26.61 -2.70
N GLU A 262 -5.32 26.81 -3.82
CA GLU A 262 -5.04 27.90 -4.78
C GLU A 262 -5.03 29.28 -4.11
N THR A 263 -5.88 29.48 -3.10
CA THR A 263 -5.94 30.75 -2.36
C THR A 263 -4.83 30.88 -1.32
N THR A 264 -4.36 29.78 -0.73
CA THR A 264 -3.43 29.79 0.42
C THR A 264 -1.98 29.53 0.05
N ASP A 265 -1.70 28.81 -1.03
CA ASP A 265 -0.35 28.57 -1.55
C ASP A 265 -0.30 28.76 -3.07
N PRO A 266 0.15 29.92 -3.57
CA PRO A 266 0.18 30.23 -5.00
C PRO A 266 1.24 29.42 -5.78
N ARG A 267 2.03 28.58 -5.10
CA ARG A 267 3.02 27.68 -5.73
C ARG A 267 2.45 26.30 -6.02
N ALA A 268 1.26 26.01 -5.53
CA ALA A 268 0.62 24.72 -5.75
C ALA A 268 0.20 24.59 -7.21
N GLU A 269 0.61 23.49 -7.84
CA GLU A 269 0.06 23.03 -9.10
C GLU A 269 -1.09 22.06 -8.78
N VAL A 270 -2.22 22.23 -9.45
CA VAL A 270 -3.42 21.44 -9.17
C VAL A 270 -3.95 20.85 -10.46
N GLU A 271 -4.23 19.56 -10.42
CA GLU A 271 -4.94 18.83 -11.46
C GLU A 271 -6.25 18.27 -10.90
N PHE A 272 -7.33 18.39 -11.68
CA PHE A 272 -8.63 17.82 -11.33
C PHE A 272 -9.23 17.13 -12.53
N VAL A 273 -9.31 15.80 -12.45
CA VAL A 273 -9.75 14.93 -13.55
C VAL A 273 -11.11 14.34 -13.20
N ILE A 274 -11.99 14.32 -14.18
CA ILE A 274 -13.28 13.61 -14.12
C ILE A 274 -13.41 12.81 -15.41
N ASP A 275 -13.52 11.49 -15.28
CA ASP A 275 -13.93 10.60 -16.36
C ASP A 275 -15.30 9.99 -16.00
N PRO A 276 -16.40 10.58 -16.48
CA PRO A 276 -17.74 10.07 -16.19
C PRO A 276 -18.00 8.68 -16.76
N ALA A 277 -17.34 8.30 -17.87
CA ALA A 277 -17.56 7.03 -18.52
C ALA A 277 -16.96 5.87 -17.71
N GLN A 278 -15.87 6.14 -16.99
CA GLN A 278 -15.22 5.18 -16.09
C GLN A 278 -15.68 5.32 -14.63
N GLY A 279 -16.53 6.30 -14.32
CA GLY A 279 -16.93 6.60 -12.95
C GLY A 279 -15.74 7.01 -12.08
N TYR A 280 -14.74 7.66 -12.68
CA TYR A 280 -13.47 8.03 -12.06
C TYR A 280 -13.43 9.55 -11.82
N THR A 281 -12.91 9.95 -10.67
CA THR A 281 -12.52 11.33 -10.40
C THR A 281 -11.25 11.36 -9.58
N ASP A 282 -10.38 12.31 -9.87
CA ASP A 282 -9.10 12.47 -9.19
C ASP A 282 -8.79 13.95 -8.98
N MET A 283 -8.14 14.23 -7.86
CA MET A 283 -7.56 15.52 -7.55
C MET A 283 -6.11 15.29 -7.13
N THR A 284 -5.19 15.94 -7.83
CA THR A 284 -3.77 15.95 -7.50
C THR A 284 -3.33 17.37 -7.20
N ILE A 285 -2.59 17.54 -6.09
CA ILE A 285 -2.05 18.80 -5.61
C ILE A 285 -0.55 18.61 -5.43
N GLU A 286 0.23 19.37 -6.19
CA GLU A 286 1.69 19.31 -6.20
C GLU A 286 2.30 20.61 -5.67
N LEU A 287 3.21 20.45 -4.72
CA LEU A 287 4.14 21.46 -4.23
C LEU A 287 5.55 20.87 -4.27
N PRO A 288 6.62 21.69 -4.19
CA PRO A 288 8.00 21.22 -4.36
C PRO A 288 8.42 19.99 -3.53
N ASN A 289 7.83 19.82 -2.34
CA ASN A 289 8.13 18.71 -1.42
C ASN A 289 6.89 17.89 -1.02
N ILE A 290 5.71 18.19 -1.58
CA ILE A 290 4.45 17.54 -1.20
C ILE A 290 3.67 17.23 -2.47
N GLU A 291 3.32 15.97 -2.66
CA GLU A 291 2.38 15.53 -3.69
C GLU A 291 1.24 14.82 -2.97
N TYR A 292 0.02 15.32 -3.17
CA TYR A 292 -1.19 14.78 -2.59
C TYR A 292 -2.18 14.44 -3.68
N SER A 293 -2.55 13.18 -3.78
CA SER A 293 -3.55 12.69 -4.71
C SER A 293 -4.70 12.04 -3.95
N PHE A 294 -5.92 12.44 -4.32
CA PHE A 294 -7.14 11.80 -3.87
C PHE A 294 -7.98 11.37 -5.06
N SER A 295 -8.23 10.07 -5.16
CA SER A 295 -9.03 9.49 -6.23
C SER A 295 -10.27 8.77 -5.68
N PHE A 296 -11.33 8.80 -6.49
CA PHE A 296 -12.50 7.96 -6.31
C PHE A 296 -12.81 7.25 -7.62
N PHE A 297 -13.10 5.96 -7.54
CA PHE A 297 -13.42 5.15 -8.71
C PHE A 297 -14.40 4.03 -8.38
N TYR A 298 -15.18 3.64 -9.38
CA TYR A 298 -15.90 2.36 -9.33
C TYR A 298 -15.03 1.25 -9.86
N TYR A 299 -15.10 0.07 -9.24
CA TYR A 299 -14.46 -1.13 -9.76
C TYR A 299 -15.02 -1.42 -11.15
N ASN A 300 -14.11 -1.57 -12.12
CA ASN A 300 -14.44 -1.91 -13.48
C ASN A 300 -13.68 -3.19 -13.84
N PRO A 301 -14.34 -4.36 -13.86
CA PRO A 301 -13.71 -5.64 -14.17
C PRO A 301 -12.94 -5.59 -15.51
N SER A 302 -13.46 -4.87 -16.49
CA SER A 302 -12.84 -4.73 -17.83
C SER A 302 -11.48 -4.01 -17.81
N ILE A 303 -11.19 -3.24 -16.77
CA ILE A 303 -9.92 -2.53 -16.57
C ILE A 303 -9.06 -3.30 -15.55
N CYS A 304 -9.68 -3.84 -14.50
CA CYS A 304 -9.01 -4.50 -13.38
C CYS A 304 -8.56 -5.94 -13.72
N ASP A 305 -9.31 -6.67 -14.55
CA ASP A 305 -9.07 -8.08 -14.88
C ASP A 305 -8.44 -8.25 -16.28
N ALA A 306 -8.02 -7.16 -16.93
CA ALA A 306 -7.52 -7.15 -18.30
C ALA A 306 -6.19 -7.89 -18.53
N VAL A 307 -5.67 -8.62 -17.54
CA VAL A 307 -4.37 -9.31 -17.58
C VAL A 307 -4.51 -10.79 -17.25
N GLU A 308 -5.50 -11.50 -17.80
CA GLU A 308 -5.45 -12.98 -17.90
C GLU A 308 -6.09 -13.50 -19.20
N SER A 309 -5.72 -12.99 -20.37
CA SER A 309 -6.01 -13.72 -21.63
C SER A 309 -5.26 -13.20 -22.87
N LYS A 310 -3.92 -13.11 -22.87
CA LYS A 310 -3.16 -12.99 -24.15
C LYS A 310 -1.80 -13.66 -24.07
N ASP A 311 -1.80 -14.97 -23.88
CA ASP A 311 -0.86 -15.86 -24.56
C ASP A 311 -1.67 -17.04 -25.11
N ASP A 312 -1.26 -17.53 -26.28
CA ASP A 312 -1.88 -18.59 -27.09
C ASP A 312 -3.06 -18.22 -28.00
N LYS A 313 -2.74 -17.52 -29.09
CA LYS A 313 -2.76 -18.13 -30.43
C LYS A 313 -2.39 -17.12 -31.51
N MET A 314 -1.15 -17.30 -31.98
CA MET A 314 -0.71 -16.91 -33.30
C MET A 314 -1.43 -17.83 -34.30
N GLU A 315 -2.43 -17.33 -35.00
CA GLU A 315 -2.84 -17.86 -36.32
C GLU A 315 -3.45 -16.71 -37.13
N SER A 316 -2.79 -16.48 -38.26
CA SER A 316 -3.13 -15.56 -39.34
C SER A 316 -4.48 -15.86 -39.97
N GLU A 317 -5.21 -14.84 -40.41
CA GLU A 317 -5.49 -14.58 -41.84
C GLU A 317 -6.36 -13.31 -42.01
N ASP A 318 -6.06 -12.61 -43.09
CA ASP A 318 -6.69 -11.39 -43.57
C ASP A 318 -8.16 -11.63 -43.98
N GLU A 319 -9.06 -10.68 -43.69
CA GLU A 319 -10.12 -10.31 -44.66
C GLU A 319 -10.73 -8.93 -44.34
N GLU A 320 -11.02 -8.22 -45.43
CA GLU A 320 -11.35 -6.81 -45.58
C GLU A 320 -12.80 -6.42 -45.20
N CYS A 321 -12.95 -5.11 -44.93
CA CYS A 321 -14.12 -4.25 -45.18
C CYS A 321 -15.41 -4.42 -44.35
N GLU A 322 -15.78 -3.37 -43.59
CA GLU A 322 -16.72 -2.35 -44.10
C GLU A 322 -16.90 -1.16 -43.12
N ASN A 323 -17.00 0.03 -43.71
CA ASN A 323 -17.38 1.29 -43.11
C ASN A 323 -18.74 1.20 -42.40
N ILE A 324 -18.80 1.58 -41.12
CA ILE A 324 -20.05 2.07 -40.51
C ILE A 324 -19.79 3.42 -39.84
N GLN A 325 -20.15 4.47 -40.58
CA GLN A 325 -20.43 5.81 -40.09
C GLN A 325 -21.70 5.74 -39.22
N MET A 326 -21.61 6.00 -37.91
CA MET A 326 -22.78 6.21 -37.06
C MET A 326 -22.85 7.68 -36.66
N THR A 327 -23.70 8.39 -37.39
CA THR A 327 -24.16 9.76 -37.18
C THR A 327 -25.09 9.80 -35.95
N TYR A 328 -24.76 10.61 -34.94
CA TYR A 328 -25.73 10.92 -33.87
C TYR A 328 -26.53 12.19 -34.22
N PRO A 329 -27.85 12.21 -34.01
CA PRO A 329 -28.66 13.41 -34.21
C PRO A 329 -28.49 14.39 -33.04
N LEU A 330 -28.09 15.62 -33.37
CA LEU A 330 -28.20 16.80 -32.51
C LEU A 330 -29.68 17.14 -32.31
N HIS A 331 -30.22 16.90 -31.11
CA HIS A 331 -31.44 17.56 -30.66
C HIS A 331 -31.09 18.69 -29.68
N SER A 332 -31.26 19.91 -30.20
CA SER A 332 -31.21 21.18 -29.48
C SER A 332 -32.46 21.36 -28.63
N PHE A 333 -32.28 21.67 -27.34
CA PHE A 333 -33.32 22.25 -26.50
C PHE A 333 -33.10 23.76 -26.40
N ALA A 334 -33.97 24.53 -27.04
CA ALA A 334 -34.14 25.96 -26.77
C ALA A 334 -35.35 26.15 -25.84
N PRO A 335 -35.32 27.10 -24.88
CA PRO A 335 -36.42 27.34 -23.97
C PRO A 335 -37.50 28.24 -24.61
N PRO A 336 -38.79 28.10 -24.23
CA PRO A 336 -39.84 28.95 -24.76
C PRO A 336 -39.88 30.31 -24.05
N ILE A 337 -39.94 31.36 -24.87
CA ILE A 337 -40.25 32.74 -24.49
C ILE A 337 -41.75 32.81 -24.16
N GLN A 338 -42.10 33.30 -22.96
CA GLN A 338 -43.46 33.72 -22.64
C GLN A 338 -43.60 35.23 -22.89
N SER A 339 -44.68 35.58 -23.60
CA SER A 339 -45.14 36.91 -23.98
C SER A 339 -45.71 37.71 -22.81
#